data_AF-A0A4Z0Z7P1-F1
#
_entry.id   AF-A0A4Z0Z7P1-F1
#
_cell.length_a   1.000
_cell.length_b   1.000
_cell.length_c   1.000
_cell.angle_alpha   90.00
_cell.angle_beta   90.00
_cell.angle_gamma   90.00
#
_symmetry.space_group_name_H-M   'P 1'
#
loop_
_entity.id
_entity.type
_entity.pdbx_description
1 polymer ?
#
loop_
_entity_poly.entity_id
_entity_poly.type
_entity_poly.pdbx_seq_one_letter_code
_entity_poly.pdbx_strand_id
1 'polypeptide(L)'
;MSAQDGAATPPTDLVTLIITTSPTPSAPSTDLISNILSSFKLHCPALLSCRIIVVFDTYDRIGECMRLKKGQITAEGARAVELYKLNIKDLILKEWYPEEKGASRVLVHGQALAEFGSPCLVENHVALSTSQTDDGRVAFIEPAARLGFGLAVRSALRMAETPYVWVQQHDWPLVRDIPLGSLLEVMQASEGDSAVPVKYICLPAIRMLSYATSAHVEQFPTLRTLTAELKRDFKTSRPEVVVPLTPLFFWHDKPHIASTAHYLARVFPTRLAIARGDFIEDSIGQRARTQMKDGNWVKWACWLYCPGDGREVCLQHRHGRKWRGVEAEMQEKAMFLEMRSKQSSPLPAP
;
A
#
# COMPACT_ATOMS: atom_id res chain seq x y z
N MET A 1 -32.33 32.41 10.10
CA MET A 1 -31.09 32.00 9.41
C MET A 1 -30.50 30.84 10.19
N SER A 2 -30.84 29.60 9.81
CA SER A 2 -30.29 28.43 10.51
C SER A 2 -28.86 28.22 10.02
N ALA A 3 -27.94 28.08 10.97
CA ALA A 3 -26.61 27.60 10.70
C ALA A 3 -26.73 26.21 10.07
N GLN A 4 -26.21 26.05 8.86
CA GLN A 4 -26.00 24.73 8.27
C GLN A 4 -24.88 24.07 9.07
N ASP A 5 -25.22 23.01 9.78
CA ASP A 5 -24.24 22.07 10.33
C ASP A 5 -23.36 21.59 9.18
N GLY A 6 -22.06 21.89 9.27
CA GLY A 6 -21.06 21.38 8.34
C GLY A 6 -20.93 19.87 8.52
N ALA A 7 -21.70 19.10 7.74
CA ALA A 7 -21.58 17.65 7.71
C ALA A 7 -20.14 17.30 7.30
N ALA A 8 -19.41 16.65 8.20
CA ALA A 8 -18.04 16.19 7.94
C ALA A 8 -18.03 15.32 6.67
N THR A 9 -17.17 15.67 5.71
CA THR A 9 -17.03 14.91 4.47
C THR A 9 -16.68 13.46 4.79
N PRO A 10 -17.44 12.47 4.29
CA PRO A 10 -17.17 11.08 4.61
C PRO A 10 -15.80 10.66 4.04
N PRO A 11 -15.06 9.77 4.71
CA PRO A 11 -13.75 9.29 4.23
C PRO A 11 -13.76 8.79 2.78
N THR A 12 -14.91 8.32 2.31
CA THR A 12 -15.15 7.80 0.95
C THR A 12 -14.91 8.80 -0.17
N ASP A 13 -15.09 10.09 0.12
CA ASP A 13 -14.89 11.17 -0.85
C ASP A 13 -13.49 11.78 -0.77
N LEU A 14 -12.76 11.50 0.30
CA LEU A 14 -11.43 12.05 0.56
C LEU A 14 -10.30 11.12 0.14
N VAL A 15 -10.57 9.81 0.01
CA VAL A 15 -9.54 8.79 -0.21
C VAL A 15 -9.85 7.91 -1.42
N THR A 16 -8.83 7.67 -2.24
CA THR A 16 -8.79 6.60 -3.23
C THR A 16 -7.89 5.49 -2.73
N LEU A 17 -8.42 4.27 -2.64
CA LEU A 17 -7.67 3.06 -2.32
C LEU A 17 -6.93 2.58 -3.58
N ILE A 18 -5.62 2.50 -3.51
CA ILE A 18 -4.77 1.96 -4.56
C ILE A 18 -4.26 0.60 -4.10
N ILE A 19 -4.65 -0.47 -4.79
CA ILE A 19 -4.08 -1.80 -4.58
C ILE A 19 -3.12 -2.12 -5.73
N THR A 20 -1.86 -2.41 -5.42
CA THR A 20 -0.92 -2.94 -6.40
C THR A 20 -0.76 -4.44 -6.23
N THR A 21 -0.91 -5.19 -7.32
CA THR A 21 -0.63 -6.61 -7.38
C THR A 21 0.28 -6.94 -8.56
N SER A 22 0.90 -8.11 -8.54
CA SER A 22 1.85 -8.58 -9.56
C SER A 22 1.83 -10.11 -9.62
N PRO A 23 2.46 -10.77 -10.61
CA PRO A 23 2.54 -12.23 -10.66
C PRO A 23 3.08 -12.83 -9.36
N THR A 24 2.37 -13.83 -8.84
CA THR A 24 2.77 -14.61 -7.65
C THR A 24 2.75 -16.11 -7.97
N PRO A 25 3.45 -16.94 -7.18
CA PRO A 25 3.39 -18.40 -7.35
C PRO A 25 1.99 -18.98 -7.15
N SER A 26 1.12 -18.30 -6.40
CA SER A 26 -0.26 -18.73 -6.14
C SER A 26 -1.23 -18.40 -7.27
N ALA A 27 -0.84 -17.68 -8.31
CA ALA A 27 -1.72 -17.41 -9.44
C ALA A 27 -2.21 -18.76 -10.04
N PRO A 28 -3.52 -18.92 -10.34
CA PRO A 28 -4.54 -17.89 -10.50
C PRO A 28 -5.35 -17.53 -9.23
N SER A 29 -4.98 -18.05 -8.06
CA SER A 29 -5.70 -17.81 -6.79
C SER A 29 -5.72 -16.33 -6.40
N THR A 30 -6.85 -15.90 -5.84
CA THR A 30 -7.07 -14.54 -5.32
C THR A 30 -6.71 -14.38 -3.85
N ASP A 31 -6.23 -15.43 -3.18
CA ASP A 31 -6.04 -15.51 -1.72
C ASP A 31 -5.43 -14.28 -1.07
N LEU A 32 -4.36 -13.73 -1.68
CA LEU A 32 -3.68 -12.55 -1.15
C LEU A 32 -4.63 -11.34 -1.09
N ILE A 33 -5.33 -11.05 -2.18
CA ILE A 33 -6.30 -9.94 -2.26
C ILE A 33 -7.53 -10.23 -1.41
N SER A 34 -8.05 -11.47 -1.42
CA SER A 34 -9.13 -11.88 -0.54
C SER A 34 -8.78 -11.68 0.94
N ASN A 35 -7.53 -11.93 1.33
CA ASN A 35 -7.03 -11.69 2.68
C ASN A 35 -6.94 -10.20 3.01
N ILE A 36 -6.50 -9.36 2.06
CA ILE A 36 -6.55 -7.89 2.20
C ILE A 36 -7.98 -7.41 2.43
N LEU A 37 -8.91 -7.78 1.56
CA LEU A 37 -10.32 -7.35 1.67
C LEU A 37 -10.97 -7.83 2.97
N SER A 38 -10.70 -9.06 3.39
CA SER A 38 -11.17 -9.58 4.69
C SER A 38 -10.59 -8.77 5.85
N SER A 39 -9.31 -8.39 5.78
CA SER A 39 -8.70 -7.54 6.79
C SER A 39 -9.31 -6.13 6.82
N PHE A 40 -9.73 -5.58 5.67
CA PHE A 40 -10.46 -4.30 5.63
C PHE A 40 -11.83 -4.42 6.29
N LYS A 41 -12.60 -5.47 6.01
CA LYS A 41 -13.89 -5.72 6.68
C LYS A 41 -13.77 -5.75 8.20
N LEU A 42 -12.67 -6.32 8.70
CA LEU A 42 -12.47 -6.47 10.13
C LEU A 42 -11.92 -5.19 10.78
N HIS A 43 -10.95 -4.53 10.13
CA HIS A 43 -10.12 -3.52 10.78
C HIS A 43 -10.26 -2.11 10.22
N CYS A 44 -10.80 -1.95 9.01
CA CYS A 44 -11.02 -0.63 8.42
C CYS A 44 -12.12 -0.66 7.34
N PRO A 45 -13.40 -0.88 7.72
CA PRO A 45 -14.49 -1.06 6.75
C PRO A 45 -14.69 0.13 5.82
N ALA A 46 -14.33 1.34 6.28
CA ALA A 46 -14.41 2.57 5.50
C ALA A 46 -13.67 2.49 4.15
N LEU A 47 -12.60 1.70 4.06
CA LEU A 47 -11.84 1.51 2.82
C LEU A 47 -12.68 0.84 1.72
N LEU A 48 -13.63 -0.03 2.07
CA LEU A 48 -14.51 -0.72 1.12
C LEU A 48 -15.58 0.20 0.52
N SER A 49 -15.76 1.38 1.10
CA SER A 49 -16.68 2.40 0.60
C SER A 49 -15.96 3.47 -0.23
N CYS A 50 -14.62 3.50 -0.22
CA CYS A 50 -13.81 4.43 -1.00
C CYS A 50 -13.79 4.07 -2.49
N ARG A 51 -13.36 5.01 -3.35
CA ARG A 51 -12.97 4.67 -4.73
C ARG A 51 -11.77 3.73 -4.69
N ILE A 52 -11.69 2.78 -5.62
CA ILE A 52 -10.58 1.82 -5.71
C ILE A 52 -9.96 1.80 -7.10
N ILE A 53 -8.63 1.80 -7.14
CA ILE A 53 -7.82 1.55 -8.33
C ILE A 53 -6.96 0.31 -8.05
N VAL A 54 -7.11 -0.73 -8.87
CA VAL A 54 -6.25 -1.92 -8.79
C VAL A 54 -5.28 -1.93 -9.97
N VAL A 55 -3.98 -1.93 -9.67
CA VAL A 55 -2.92 -2.01 -10.68
C VAL A 55 -2.38 -3.42 -10.74
N PHE A 56 -2.51 -4.05 -11.90
CA PHE A 56 -1.95 -5.37 -12.18
C PHE A 56 -0.58 -5.22 -12.83
N ASP A 57 0.48 -5.00 -12.05
CA ASP A 57 1.83 -5.08 -12.61
C ASP A 57 2.07 -6.47 -13.24
N THR A 58 3.02 -6.54 -14.16
CA THR A 58 3.22 -7.74 -15.00
C THR A 58 4.69 -8.14 -15.06
N TYR A 59 5.02 -9.00 -16.02
CA TYR A 59 6.35 -9.55 -16.26
C TYR A 59 6.95 -8.97 -17.55
N ASP A 60 8.25 -9.20 -17.75
CA ASP A 60 9.01 -8.77 -18.92
C ASP A 60 9.17 -9.89 -19.95
N ARG A 61 9.32 -11.13 -19.48
CA ARG A 61 9.67 -12.26 -20.33
C ARG A 61 9.15 -13.58 -19.81
N ILE A 62 8.97 -14.51 -20.74
CA ILE A 62 8.67 -15.92 -20.46
C ILE A 62 9.99 -16.70 -20.55
N GLY A 63 10.25 -17.56 -19.57
CA GLY A 63 11.41 -18.43 -19.52
C GLY A 63 11.11 -19.77 -18.84
N GLU A 64 12.14 -20.60 -18.67
CA GLU A 64 11.99 -21.97 -18.15
C GLU A 64 11.61 -22.01 -16.66
N CYS A 65 12.06 -21.03 -15.88
CA CYS A 65 11.81 -20.96 -14.44
C CYS A 65 11.29 -19.59 -14.02
N MET A 66 10.54 -19.55 -12.91
CA MET A 66 10.06 -18.29 -12.35
C MET A 66 11.18 -17.51 -11.66
N ARG A 67 11.39 -16.26 -12.08
CA ARG A 67 12.28 -15.29 -11.43
C ARG A 67 11.54 -13.96 -11.31
N LEU A 68 10.56 -13.91 -10.41
CA LEU A 68 9.64 -12.77 -10.27
C LEU A 68 10.36 -11.43 -10.05
N LYS A 69 11.45 -11.40 -9.27
CA LYS A 69 12.25 -10.17 -9.08
C LYS A 69 12.88 -9.64 -10.38
N LYS A 70 13.13 -10.50 -11.36
CA LYS A 70 13.71 -10.16 -12.67
C LYS A 70 12.66 -10.06 -13.79
N GLY A 71 11.38 -10.05 -13.43
CA GLY A 71 10.28 -9.98 -14.40
C GLY A 71 10.18 -11.22 -15.29
N GLN A 72 10.59 -12.40 -14.81
CA GLN A 72 10.49 -13.64 -15.59
C GLN A 72 9.49 -14.60 -14.96
N ILE A 73 8.61 -15.16 -15.79
CA ILE A 73 7.66 -16.21 -15.44
C ILE A 73 7.72 -17.37 -16.43
N THR A 74 7.05 -18.48 -16.13
CA THR A 74 6.90 -19.60 -17.06
C THR A 74 5.73 -19.39 -18.02
N ALA A 75 5.65 -20.18 -19.10
CA ALA A 75 4.52 -20.12 -20.03
C ALA A 75 3.18 -20.48 -19.34
N GLU A 76 3.22 -21.44 -18.42
CA GLU A 76 2.09 -21.75 -17.55
C GLU A 76 1.74 -20.59 -16.61
N GLY A 77 2.74 -19.98 -15.98
CA GLY A 77 2.56 -18.81 -15.15
C GLY A 77 1.92 -17.64 -15.90
N ALA A 78 2.23 -17.46 -17.19
CA ALA A 78 1.61 -16.41 -18.02
C ALA A 78 0.11 -16.64 -18.16
N ARG A 79 -0.32 -17.87 -18.44
CA ARG A 79 -1.75 -18.23 -18.48
C ARG A 79 -2.42 -18.05 -17.12
N ALA A 80 -1.74 -18.43 -16.04
CA ALA A 80 -2.25 -18.28 -14.68
C ALA A 80 -2.41 -16.80 -14.29
N VAL A 81 -1.54 -15.91 -14.74
CA VAL A 81 -1.63 -14.45 -14.49
C VAL A 81 -2.83 -13.83 -15.19
N GLU A 82 -3.14 -14.24 -16.43
CA GLU A 82 -4.33 -13.74 -17.12
C GLU A 82 -5.61 -14.17 -16.42
N LEU A 83 -5.69 -15.43 -15.98
CA LEU A 83 -6.83 -15.89 -15.18
C LEU A 83 -6.89 -15.21 -13.80
N TYR A 84 -5.74 -14.96 -13.18
CA TYR A 84 -5.66 -14.20 -11.92
C TYR A 84 -6.27 -12.81 -12.05
N LYS A 85 -5.94 -12.06 -13.10
CA LYS A 85 -6.50 -10.72 -13.35
C LYS A 85 -8.03 -10.78 -13.45
N LEU A 86 -8.57 -11.73 -14.21
CA LEU A 86 -10.01 -11.92 -14.34
C LEU A 86 -10.67 -12.22 -12.99
N ASN A 87 -10.10 -13.15 -12.22
CA ASN A 87 -10.62 -13.52 -10.90
C ASN A 87 -10.60 -12.34 -9.92
N ILE A 88 -9.55 -11.51 -9.95
CA ILE A 88 -9.48 -10.31 -9.09
C ILE A 88 -10.47 -9.24 -9.54
N LYS A 89 -10.64 -9.00 -10.83
CA LYS A 89 -11.65 -8.05 -11.33
C LYS A 89 -13.05 -8.45 -10.84
N ASP A 90 -13.41 -9.72 -10.99
CA ASP A 90 -14.68 -10.26 -10.50
C ASP A 90 -14.82 -10.13 -8.97
N LEU A 91 -13.77 -10.48 -8.22
CA LEU A 91 -13.75 -10.33 -6.75
C LEU A 91 -13.98 -8.88 -6.31
N ILE A 92 -13.29 -7.91 -6.92
CA ILE A 92 -13.38 -6.50 -6.56
C ILE A 92 -14.75 -5.93 -6.91
N LEU A 93 -15.28 -6.25 -8.10
CA LEU A 93 -16.61 -5.80 -8.51
C LEU A 93 -17.70 -6.35 -7.58
N LYS A 94 -17.63 -7.63 -7.19
CA LYS A 94 -18.57 -8.22 -6.23
C LYS A 94 -18.51 -7.56 -4.85
N GLU A 95 -17.33 -7.15 -4.43
CA GLU A 95 -17.12 -6.51 -3.12
C GLU A 95 -17.65 -5.07 -3.11
N TRP A 96 -17.45 -4.32 -4.20
CA TRP A 96 -17.91 -2.92 -4.31
C TRP A 96 -19.39 -2.76 -4.69
N TYR A 97 -19.97 -3.78 -5.34
CA TYR A 97 -21.36 -3.81 -5.79
C TYR A 97 -22.08 -5.10 -5.34
N PRO A 98 -22.29 -5.30 -4.03
CA PRO A 98 -22.86 -6.54 -3.49
C PRO A 98 -24.33 -6.78 -3.88
N GLU A 99 -25.07 -5.73 -4.24
CA GLU A 99 -26.50 -5.80 -4.59
C GLU A 99 -26.74 -6.20 -6.06
N GLU A 100 -25.73 -6.13 -6.92
CA GLU A 100 -25.84 -6.41 -8.36
C GLU A 100 -25.29 -7.78 -8.73
N LYS A 101 -25.56 -8.79 -7.90
CA LYS A 101 -25.12 -10.17 -8.16
C LYS A 101 -25.66 -10.69 -9.48
N GLY A 102 -24.82 -10.65 -10.52
CA GLY A 102 -25.11 -11.22 -11.85
C GLY A 102 -25.26 -10.21 -12.98
N ALA A 103 -25.28 -8.91 -12.71
CA ALA A 103 -25.25 -7.90 -13.77
C ALA A 103 -23.79 -7.62 -14.19
N SER A 104 -23.47 -7.84 -15.46
CA SER A 104 -22.18 -7.43 -16.01
C SER A 104 -22.17 -5.90 -16.12
N ARG A 105 -21.36 -5.24 -15.30
CA ARG A 105 -21.15 -3.79 -15.42
C ARG A 105 -20.36 -3.49 -16.68
N VAL A 106 -20.81 -2.47 -17.41
CA VAL A 106 -20.06 -1.94 -18.54
C VAL A 106 -18.83 -1.21 -18.00
N LEU A 107 -17.66 -1.63 -18.46
CA LEU A 107 -16.41 -0.94 -18.16
C LEU A 107 -16.06 -0.01 -19.32
N VAL A 108 -15.81 1.26 -19.02
CA VAL A 108 -15.26 2.21 -19.96
C VAL A 108 -13.77 1.95 -20.10
N HIS A 109 -13.33 1.66 -21.33
CA HIS A 109 -11.94 1.37 -21.63
C HIS A 109 -11.18 2.62 -22.06
N GLY A 110 -9.94 2.72 -21.59
CA GLY A 110 -9.02 3.80 -21.94
C GLY A 110 -7.61 3.29 -22.18
N GLN A 111 -6.75 4.20 -22.63
CA GLN A 111 -5.32 3.95 -22.80
C GLN A 111 -4.55 5.09 -22.16
N ALA A 112 -3.40 4.76 -21.57
CA ALA A 112 -2.49 5.73 -20.97
C ALA A 112 -1.04 5.27 -21.15
N LEU A 113 -0.08 6.12 -20.76
CA LEU A 113 1.35 5.82 -20.84
C LEU A 113 2.00 5.96 -19.45
N ALA A 114 2.81 4.98 -19.08
CA ALA A 114 3.72 5.04 -17.94
C ALA A 114 5.14 5.38 -18.41
N GLU A 115 5.43 6.68 -18.51
CA GLU A 115 6.74 7.23 -18.90
C GLU A 115 7.85 7.09 -17.82
N PHE A 116 9.09 6.82 -18.20
CA PHE A 116 10.20 6.76 -17.25
C PHE A 116 11.49 7.27 -17.91
N GLY A 117 12.58 7.37 -17.14
CA GLY A 117 13.88 7.70 -17.71
C GLY A 117 13.98 9.08 -18.35
N SER A 118 14.90 9.21 -19.31
CA SER A 118 15.23 10.49 -19.95
C SER A 118 14.10 11.00 -20.83
N PRO A 119 13.78 12.30 -20.78
CA PRO A 119 12.81 12.92 -21.67
C PRO A 119 13.09 12.80 -23.15
N CYS A 120 14.37 12.76 -23.51
CA CYS A 120 14.84 12.77 -24.88
C CYS A 120 14.68 11.39 -25.55
N LEU A 121 14.31 10.36 -24.79
CA LEU A 121 14.07 9.01 -25.28
C LEU A 121 12.57 8.77 -25.29
N VAL A 122 11.95 9.04 -26.46
CA VAL A 122 10.49 8.94 -26.66
C VAL A 122 9.95 7.53 -26.37
N GLU A 123 10.79 6.51 -26.56
CA GLU A 123 10.49 5.09 -26.32
C GLU A 123 10.40 4.72 -24.83
N ASN A 124 10.81 5.59 -23.90
CA ASN A 124 10.80 5.27 -22.47
C ASN A 124 9.39 5.43 -21.87
N HIS A 125 8.48 4.58 -22.31
CA HIS A 125 7.15 4.46 -21.75
C HIS A 125 6.68 3.01 -21.81
N VAL A 126 5.70 2.68 -20.98
CA VAL A 126 4.93 1.43 -21.10
C VAL A 126 3.48 1.81 -21.35
N ALA A 127 2.88 1.23 -22.40
CA ALA A 127 1.45 1.39 -22.66
C ALA A 127 0.63 0.77 -21.53
N LEU A 128 -0.43 1.46 -21.13
CA LEU A 128 -1.36 1.05 -20.09
C LEU A 128 -2.74 0.91 -20.71
N SER A 129 -3.39 -0.23 -20.49
CA SER A 129 -4.82 -0.37 -20.66
C SER A 129 -5.51 -0.02 -19.35
N THR A 130 -6.57 0.78 -19.42
CA THR A 130 -7.39 1.13 -18.26
C THR A 130 -8.82 0.70 -18.50
N SER A 131 -9.50 0.30 -17.42
CA SER A 131 -10.94 0.01 -17.46
C SER A 131 -11.58 0.50 -16.17
N GLN A 132 -12.68 1.23 -16.26
CA GLN A 132 -13.32 1.86 -15.10
C GLN A 132 -14.85 1.70 -15.17
N THR A 133 -15.52 1.60 -14.03
CA THR A 133 -16.98 1.70 -13.96
C THR A 133 -17.45 3.10 -14.36
N ASP A 134 -18.69 3.20 -14.84
CA ASP A 134 -19.33 4.45 -15.24
C ASP A 134 -19.39 5.51 -14.14
N ASP A 135 -19.58 5.09 -12.89
CA ASP A 135 -19.55 5.94 -11.70
C ASP A 135 -18.13 6.29 -11.19
N GLY A 136 -17.10 5.76 -11.86
CA GLY A 136 -15.70 5.98 -11.51
C GLY A 136 -15.22 5.28 -10.24
N ARG A 137 -16.07 4.52 -9.53
CA ARG A 137 -15.77 3.99 -8.20
C ARG A 137 -14.77 2.82 -8.21
N VAL A 138 -14.75 2.03 -9.29
CA VAL A 138 -13.79 0.92 -9.47
C VAL A 138 -13.02 1.13 -10.77
N ALA A 139 -11.69 1.12 -10.69
CA ALA A 139 -10.80 1.18 -11.85
C ALA A 139 -9.73 0.09 -11.81
N PHE A 140 -9.30 -0.33 -13.00
CA PHE A 140 -8.21 -1.28 -13.20
C PHE A 140 -7.18 -0.70 -14.16
N ILE A 141 -5.90 -0.91 -13.87
CA ILE A 141 -4.77 -0.54 -14.73
C ILE A 141 -3.94 -1.78 -15.05
N GLU A 142 -3.69 -2.02 -16.33
CA GLU A 142 -2.91 -3.13 -16.85
C GLU A 142 -1.81 -2.63 -17.79
N PRO A 143 -0.54 -2.66 -17.37
CA PRO A 143 0.58 -2.31 -18.22
C PRO A 143 0.92 -3.44 -19.20
N ALA A 144 1.36 -3.06 -20.41
CA ALA A 144 1.81 -3.99 -21.43
C ALA A 144 3.17 -4.67 -21.12
N ALA A 145 3.94 -4.10 -20.20
CA ALA A 145 5.22 -4.63 -19.72
C ALA A 145 5.41 -4.30 -18.24
N ARG A 146 6.32 -5.00 -17.57
CA ARG A 146 6.57 -4.79 -16.14
C ARG A 146 6.93 -3.34 -15.83
N LEU A 147 6.20 -2.75 -14.88
CA LEU A 147 6.45 -1.42 -14.33
C LEU A 147 7.34 -1.46 -13.10
N GLY A 148 7.13 -2.44 -12.21
CA GLY A 148 7.59 -2.38 -10.83
C GLY A 148 6.65 -1.57 -9.94
N PHE A 149 6.83 -1.70 -8.62
CA PHE A 149 5.92 -1.13 -7.63
C PHE A 149 5.83 0.40 -7.73
N GLY A 150 6.97 1.11 -7.84
CA GLY A 150 6.95 2.57 -7.86
C GLY A 150 6.19 3.16 -9.04
N LEU A 151 6.42 2.66 -10.25
CA LEU A 151 5.72 3.14 -11.45
C LEU A 151 4.25 2.69 -11.49
N ALA A 152 3.91 1.53 -10.91
CA ALA A 152 2.53 1.10 -10.72
C ALA A 152 1.76 2.09 -9.82
N VAL A 153 2.31 2.44 -8.66
CA VAL A 153 1.71 3.43 -7.75
C VAL A 153 1.56 4.79 -8.43
N ARG A 154 2.58 5.28 -9.15
CA ARG A 154 2.48 6.56 -9.87
C ARG A 154 1.35 6.57 -10.91
N SER A 155 1.17 5.46 -11.62
CA SER A 155 0.13 5.35 -12.64
C SER A 155 -1.26 5.48 -12.01
N ALA A 156 -1.49 4.84 -10.87
CA ALA A 156 -2.73 5.00 -10.10
C ALA A 156 -2.87 6.40 -9.48
N LEU A 157 -1.80 6.99 -8.94
CA LEU A 157 -1.83 8.35 -8.39
C LEU A 157 -2.28 9.41 -9.40
N ARG A 158 -1.90 9.25 -10.68
CA ARG A 158 -2.32 10.17 -11.76
C ARG A 158 -3.78 10.00 -12.18
N MET A 159 -4.38 8.86 -11.85
CA MET A 159 -5.80 8.58 -12.08
C MET A 159 -6.66 8.91 -10.84
N ALA A 160 -6.07 8.96 -9.64
CA ALA A 160 -6.78 9.31 -8.42
C ALA A 160 -7.22 10.77 -8.40
N GLU A 161 -8.50 11.01 -8.13
CA GLU A 161 -9.10 12.35 -8.10
C GLU A 161 -9.26 12.91 -6.68
N THR A 162 -9.04 12.08 -5.67
CA THR A 162 -9.23 12.44 -4.26
C THR A 162 -7.98 13.12 -3.67
N PRO A 163 -8.14 13.99 -2.66
CA PRO A 163 -7.01 14.71 -2.05
C PRO A 163 -6.01 13.79 -1.34
N TYR A 164 -6.46 12.62 -0.90
CA TYR A 164 -5.63 11.60 -0.26
C TYR A 164 -5.74 10.26 -0.98
N VAL A 165 -4.73 9.42 -0.79
CA VAL A 165 -4.74 8.01 -1.22
C VAL A 165 -4.36 7.10 -0.08
N TRP A 166 -4.89 5.88 -0.13
CA TRP A 166 -4.38 4.74 0.62
C TRP A 166 -3.64 3.83 -0.34
N VAL A 167 -2.33 3.63 -0.17
CA VAL A 167 -1.58 2.68 -1.00
C VAL A 167 -1.46 1.35 -0.27
N GLN A 168 -1.84 0.27 -0.94
CA GLN A 168 -1.89 -1.09 -0.40
C GLN A 168 -1.15 -2.06 -1.31
N GLN A 169 -0.15 -2.75 -0.76
CA GLN A 169 0.46 -3.91 -1.39
C GLN A 169 -0.36 -5.17 -1.12
N HIS A 170 -0.44 -6.07 -2.10
CA HIS A 170 -1.28 -7.27 -2.05
C HIS A 170 -0.98 -8.26 -0.92
N ASP A 171 0.16 -8.16 -0.23
CA ASP A 171 0.65 -9.13 0.75
C ASP A 171 0.82 -8.54 2.15
N TRP A 172 0.16 -7.41 2.44
CA TRP A 172 0.19 -6.71 3.72
C TRP A 172 -1.21 -6.51 4.35
N PRO A 173 -1.91 -7.58 4.76
CA PRO A 173 -3.17 -7.46 5.48
C PRO A 173 -3.05 -6.64 6.76
N LEU A 174 -4.15 -5.96 7.10
CA LEU A 174 -4.33 -5.33 8.40
C LEU A 174 -4.50 -6.40 9.49
N VAL A 175 -3.98 -6.13 10.68
CA VAL A 175 -4.15 -6.98 11.88
C VAL A 175 -4.61 -6.21 13.11
N ARG A 176 -4.97 -4.93 12.92
CA ARG A 176 -5.41 -4.00 13.95
C ARG A 176 -6.30 -2.94 13.33
N ASP A 177 -7.27 -2.48 14.09
CA ASP A 177 -8.20 -1.43 13.66
C ASP A 177 -7.47 -0.13 13.34
N ILE A 178 -7.84 0.48 12.22
CA ILE A 178 -7.24 1.72 11.74
C ILE A 178 -8.30 2.82 11.76
N PRO A 179 -8.11 3.90 12.55
CA PRO A 179 -9.07 4.98 12.64
C PRO A 179 -8.93 5.93 11.44
N LEU A 180 -9.29 5.46 10.24
CA LEU A 180 -9.08 6.19 8.97
C LEU A 180 -9.65 7.61 9.01
N GLY A 181 -10.88 7.80 9.50
CA GLY A 181 -11.50 9.12 9.60
C GLY A 181 -10.68 10.09 10.46
N SER A 182 -10.23 9.65 11.63
CA SER A 182 -9.39 10.44 12.53
C SER A 182 -8.02 10.77 11.93
N LEU A 183 -7.41 9.81 11.22
CA LEU A 183 -6.15 10.04 10.51
C LEU A 183 -6.29 11.14 9.44
N LEU A 184 -7.38 11.09 8.65
CA LEU A 184 -7.67 12.10 7.64
C LEU A 184 -7.95 13.46 8.26
N GLU A 185 -8.69 13.51 9.35
CA GLU A 185 -8.96 14.77 10.05
C GLU A 185 -7.67 15.47 10.49
N VAL A 186 -6.72 14.70 11.03
CA VAL A 186 -5.39 15.22 11.39
C VAL A 186 -4.62 15.72 10.16
N MET A 187 -4.68 14.99 9.04
CA MET A 187 -4.04 15.42 7.80
C MET A 187 -4.65 16.73 7.26
N GLN A 188 -5.97 16.84 7.24
CA GLN A 188 -6.70 18.04 6.80
C GLN A 188 -6.40 19.24 7.70
N ALA A 189 -6.45 19.05 9.02
CA ALA A 189 -6.14 20.12 9.98
C ALA A 189 -4.70 20.64 9.84
N SER A 190 -3.78 19.81 9.33
CA SER A 190 -2.39 20.20 9.09
C SER A 190 -2.14 20.89 7.75
N GLU A 191 -3.13 21.05 6.87
CA GLU A 191 -2.89 21.54 5.50
C GLU A 191 -2.30 22.95 5.45
N GLY A 192 -2.67 23.81 6.40
CA GLY A 192 -2.14 25.16 6.57
C GLY A 192 -0.93 25.28 7.52
N ASP A 193 -0.52 24.20 8.18
CA ASP A 193 0.60 24.21 9.12
C ASP A 193 1.92 23.98 8.37
N SER A 194 2.70 25.06 8.19
CA SER A 194 4.02 24.98 7.55
C SER A 194 5.10 24.40 8.46
N ALA A 195 4.89 24.34 9.77
CA ALA A 195 5.87 23.86 10.74
C ALA A 195 5.73 22.35 11.01
N VAL A 196 4.49 21.86 11.15
CA VAL A 196 4.18 20.46 11.48
C VAL A 196 3.19 19.84 10.48
N PRO A 197 3.47 19.89 9.16
CA PRO A 197 2.57 19.31 8.17
C PRO A 197 2.50 17.78 8.30
N VAL A 198 1.30 17.21 8.09
CA VAL A 198 1.06 15.76 8.06
C VAL A 198 0.63 15.37 6.65
N LYS A 199 1.59 14.98 5.80
CA LYS A 199 1.33 14.66 4.38
C LYS A 199 1.43 13.18 4.04
N TYR A 200 2.03 12.37 4.92
CA TYR A 200 2.21 10.94 4.77
C TYR A 200 2.15 10.26 6.13
N ILE A 201 1.36 9.20 6.27
CA ILE A 201 1.26 8.38 7.48
C ILE A 201 1.46 6.90 7.12
N CYS A 202 2.58 6.33 7.57
CA CYS A 202 2.87 4.90 7.45
C CYS A 202 2.20 4.13 8.58
N LEU A 203 1.71 2.92 8.26
CA LEU A 203 1.28 1.97 9.28
C LEU A 203 2.45 1.11 9.78
N PRO A 204 2.50 0.79 11.09
CA PRO A 204 3.60 0.04 11.67
C PRO A 204 3.51 -1.46 11.35
N ALA A 205 4.61 -1.99 10.82
CA ALA A 205 4.91 -3.43 10.81
C ALA A 205 5.80 -3.80 12.00
N ILE A 206 6.02 -5.10 12.24
CA ILE A 206 6.80 -5.60 13.39
C ILE A 206 8.20 -4.97 13.56
N ARG A 207 8.87 -4.61 12.46
CA ARG A 207 10.20 -3.98 12.50
C ARG A 207 10.18 -2.48 12.80
N MET A 208 8.99 -1.90 12.94
CA MET A 208 8.77 -0.47 13.21
C MET A 208 8.30 -0.24 14.65
N LEU A 209 8.21 -1.30 15.45
CA LEU A 209 7.94 -1.18 16.88
C LEU A 209 9.08 -0.42 17.56
N SER A 210 8.73 0.42 18.54
CA SER A 210 9.67 1.26 19.27
C SER A 210 10.56 2.11 18.34
N TYR A 211 10.04 2.53 17.18
CA TYR A 211 10.81 3.28 16.17
C TYR A 211 11.48 4.52 16.76
N ALA A 212 10.74 5.27 17.61
CA ALA A 212 11.20 6.49 18.26
C ALA A 212 12.50 6.31 19.06
N THR A 213 12.72 5.13 19.64
CA THR A 213 13.90 4.81 20.47
C THR A 213 14.86 3.84 19.76
N SER A 214 14.67 3.63 18.45
CA SER A 214 15.52 2.73 17.67
C SER A 214 16.84 3.39 17.29
N ALA A 215 17.85 2.60 16.94
CA ALA A 215 19.12 3.10 16.41
C ALA A 215 18.94 3.98 15.15
N HIS A 216 17.84 3.82 14.40
CA HIS A 216 17.54 4.66 13.25
C HIS A 216 17.25 6.12 13.61
N VAL A 217 16.88 6.40 14.86
CA VAL A 217 16.64 7.73 15.40
C VAL A 217 17.77 8.10 16.36
N GLU A 218 18.02 7.24 17.35
CA GLU A 218 18.91 7.52 18.48
C GLU A 218 20.36 7.77 18.11
N GLN A 219 20.85 7.30 16.95
CA GLN A 219 22.22 7.56 16.53
C GLN A 219 22.41 8.94 15.88
N PHE A 220 21.34 9.69 15.62
CA PHE A 220 21.39 10.95 14.89
C PHE A 220 20.79 12.08 15.75
N PRO A 221 21.60 13.01 16.29
CA PRO A 221 21.13 14.07 17.19
C PRO A 221 19.95 14.87 16.62
N THR A 222 20.00 15.27 15.35
CA THR A 222 18.92 15.99 14.65
C THR A 222 17.60 15.21 14.68
N LEU A 223 17.65 13.90 14.44
CA LEU A 223 16.44 13.07 14.40
C LEU A 223 15.87 12.88 15.81
N ARG A 224 16.73 12.65 16.81
CA ARG A 224 16.31 12.54 18.22
C ARG A 224 15.60 13.79 18.70
N THR A 225 16.20 14.96 18.49
CA THR A 225 15.61 16.25 18.89
C THR A 225 14.26 16.42 18.23
N LEU A 226 14.17 16.18 16.93
CA LEU A 226 12.93 16.31 16.18
C LEU A 226 11.85 15.31 16.64
N THR A 227 12.22 14.08 16.97
CA THR A 227 11.29 13.11 17.56
C THR A 227 10.77 13.59 18.91
N ALA A 228 11.63 14.11 19.78
CA ALA A 228 11.23 14.64 21.08
C ALA A 228 10.29 15.86 20.97
N GLU A 229 10.51 16.73 19.98
CA GLU A 229 9.67 17.92 19.75
C GLU A 229 8.32 17.59 19.12
N LEU A 230 8.28 16.68 18.15
CA LEU A 230 7.12 16.48 17.30
C LEU A 230 6.25 15.27 17.67
N LYS A 231 6.80 14.22 18.28
CA LYS A 231 6.01 13.05 18.71
C LYS A 231 4.92 13.51 19.67
N ARG A 232 3.65 13.25 19.34
CA ARG A 232 2.51 13.65 20.15
C ARG A 232 1.24 12.91 19.77
N ASP A 233 0.24 13.04 20.63
CA ASP A 233 -1.13 12.64 20.37
C ASP A 233 -1.88 13.80 19.71
N PHE A 234 -2.27 13.62 18.46
CA PHE A 234 -3.04 14.61 17.73
C PHE A 234 -4.52 14.51 18.12
N LYS A 235 -5.12 15.65 18.44
CA LYS A 235 -6.54 15.73 18.78
C LYS A 235 -7.39 15.63 17.52
N THR A 236 -8.58 15.08 17.68
CA THR A 236 -9.60 15.02 16.65
C THR A 236 -10.88 15.72 17.14
N SER A 237 -11.86 15.83 16.26
CA SER A 237 -13.20 16.39 16.52
C SER A 237 -13.93 15.61 17.62
N ARG A 238 -13.51 14.37 17.85
CA ARG A 238 -13.94 13.47 18.93
C ARG A 238 -12.93 13.51 20.08
N PRO A 239 -13.23 14.17 21.22
CA PRO A 239 -12.27 14.36 22.31
C PRO A 239 -11.68 13.07 22.88
N GLU A 240 -12.40 11.96 22.80
CA GLU A 240 -12.00 10.63 23.26
C GLU A 240 -11.06 9.89 22.30
N VAL A 241 -10.95 10.35 21.04
CA VAL A 241 -10.09 9.74 20.02
C VAL A 241 -8.89 10.62 19.73
N VAL A 242 -7.71 10.08 20.02
CA VAL A 242 -6.44 10.70 19.66
C VAL A 242 -5.70 9.87 18.62
N VAL A 243 -4.89 10.53 17.81
CA VAL A 243 -4.04 9.90 16.81
C VAL A 243 -2.57 10.05 17.24
N PRO A 244 -1.94 9.02 17.82
CA PRO A 244 -0.53 9.05 18.16
C PRO A 244 0.33 9.00 16.89
N LEU A 245 1.05 10.08 16.61
CA LEU A 245 1.99 10.13 15.48
C LEU A 245 3.41 10.40 15.97
N THR A 246 4.37 9.67 15.38
CA THR A 246 5.81 9.89 15.55
C THR A 246 6.42 10.30 14.21
N PRO A 247 7.31 11.30 14.15
CA PRO A 247 8.05 11.60 12.93
C PRO A 247 8.75 10.37 12.37
N LEU A 248 8.57 10.12 11.08
CA LEU A 248 9.18 9.00 10.38
C LEU A 248 10.27 9.52 9.44
N PHE A 249 11.48 8.96 9.54
CA PHE A 249 12.66 9.43 8.79
C PHE A 249 12.96 8.58 7.57
N PHE A 250 11.91 8.13 6.89
CA PHE A 250 11.98 7.26 5.73
C PHE A 250 10.65 7.23 4.98
N TRP A 251 10.66 7.09 3.65
CA TRP A 251 9.46 6.83 2.85
C TRP A 251 9.35 5.33 2.58
N HIS A 252 8.30 4.67 3.07
CA HIS A 252 8.12 3.23 2.95
C HIS A 252 7.12 2.85 1.86
N ASP A 253 7.22 1.60 1.40
CA ASP A 253 6.30 1.01 0.41
C ASP A 253 5.15 0.25 1.07
N LYS A 254 5.22 0.09 2.39
CA LYS A 254 4.19 -0.55 3.22
C LYS A 254 2.89 0.25 3.19
N PRO A 255 1.74 -0.35 3.52
CA PRO A 255 0.48 0.37 3.58
C PRO A 255 0.55 1.69 4.32
N HIS A 256 0.05 2.74 3.66
CA HIS A 256 0.14 4.12 4.13
C HIS A 256 -0.97 4.99 3.53
N ILE A 257 -1.22 6.11 4.18
CA ILE A 257 -2.08 7.19 3.71
C ILE A 257 -1.18 8.36 3.32
N ALA A 258 -1.46 9.02 2.19
CA ALA A 258 -0.70 10.20 1.78
C ALA A 258 -1.56 11.21 1.03
N SER A 259 -1.19 12.48 1.13
CA SER A 259 -1.72 13.52 0.24
C SER A 259 -1.30 13.23 -1.19
N THR A 260 -2.26 13.13 -2.11
CA THR A 260 -2.04 12.75 -3.51
C THR A 260 -1.06 13.71 -4.19
N ALA A 261 -1.27 15.02 -4.04
CA ALA A 261 -0.43 16.04 -4.62
C ALA A 261 1.01 16.01 -4.05
N HIS A 262 1.15 15.85 -2.73
CA HIS A 262 2.46 15.74 -2.09
C HIS A 262 3.22 14.50 -2.52
N TYR A 263 2.51 13.36 -2.65
CA TYR A 263 3.08 12.10 -3.12
C TYR A 263 3.67 12.28 -4.53
N LEU A 264 2.87 12.78 -5.48
CA LEU A 264 3.34 13.06 -6.84
C LEU A 264 4.53 14.02 -6.86
N ALA A 265 4.46 15.14 -6.11
CA ALA A 265 5.52 16.15 -6.11
C ALA A 265 6.84 15.68 -5.46
N ARG A 266 6.78 14.85 -4.41
CA ARG A 266 7.98 14.43 -3.67
C ARG A 266 8.60 13.15 -4.19
N VAL A 267 7.77 12.19 -4.56
CA VAL A 267 8.23 10.87 -5.01
C VAL A 267 8.43 10.86 -6.51
N PHE A 268 7.59 11.55 -7.27
CA PHE A 268 7.58 11.53 -8.73
C PHE A 268 7.73 12.92 -9.38
N PRO A 269 8.65 13.79 -8.93
CA PRO A 269 8.79 15.15 -9.49
C PRO A 269 9.16 15.14 -10.98
N THR A 270 9.80 14.07 -11.46
CA THR A 270 10.19 13.89 -12.85
C THR A 270 10.15 12.42 -13.24
N ARG A 271 10.24 12.15 -14.55
CA ARG A 271 10.34 10.78 -15.12
C ARG A 271 11.59 10.02 -14.68
N LEU A 272 12.61 10.74 -14.21
CA LEU A 272 13.89 10.19 -13.73
C LEU A 272 13.85 9.78 -12.25
N ALA A 273 12.77 10.12 -11.54
CA ALA A 273 12.72 9.93 -10.09
C ALA A 273 12.75 8.46 -9.68
N ILE A 274 12.12 7.58 -10.46
CA ILE A 274 12.05 6.14 -10.23
C ILE A 274 12.27 5.42 -11.56
N ALA A 275 13.16 4.42 -11.58
CA ALA A 275 13.37 3.59 -12.76
C ALA A 275 12.36 2.44 -12.82
N ARG A 276 12.25 1.83 -14.00
CA ARG A 276 11.38 0.68 -14.22
C ARG A 276 11.85 -0.53 -13.43
N GLY A 277 10.95 -1.12 -12.65
CA GLY A 277 11.22 -2.28 -11.79
C GLY A 277 11.56 -1.94 -10.33
N ASP A 278 11.75 -0.66 -10.01
CA ASP A 278 12.20 -0.21 -8.69
C ASP A 278 11.07 -0.07 -7.68
N PHE A 279 11.45 -0.20 -6.41
CA PHE A 279 10.66 0.14 -5.24
C PHE A 279 10.88 1.60 -4.85
N ILE A 280 9.88 2.22 -4.22
CA ILE A 280 9.98 3.62 -3.82
C ILE A 280 10.97 3.74 -2.65
N GLU A 281 10.94 2.79 -1.71
CA GLU A 281 11.82 2.78 -0.54
C GLU A 281 13.31 2.68 -0.87
N ASP A 282 13.66 1.93 -1.92
CA ASP A 282 15.05 1.67 -2.29
C ASP A 282 15.77 2.93 -2.79
N SER A 283 15.03 3.87 -3.40
CA SER A 283 15.59 5.10 -3.98
C SER A 283 15.13 6.34 -3.19
N ILE A 284 13.83 6.58 -3.18
CA ILE A 284 13.21 7.76 -2.58
C ILE A 284 13.26 7.68 -1.07
N GLY A 285 13.04 6.51 -0.48
CA GLY A 285 13.14 6.30 0.97
C GLY A 285 14.53 6.64 1.50
N GLN A 286 15.59 6.18 0.81
CA GLN A 286 16.97 6.50 1.15
C GLN A 286 17.27 7.99 0.99
N ARG A 287 16.87 8.59 -0.15
CA ARG A 287 17.02 10.04 -0.39
C ARG A 287 16.33 10.87 0.69
N ALA A 288 15.12 10.47 1.06
CA ALA A 288 14.35 11.12 2.10
C ALA A 288 15.10 11.08 3.42
N ARG A 289 15.52 9.89 3.85
CA ARG A 289 16.29 9.70 5.08
C ARG A 289 17.54 10.57 5.17
N THR A 290 18.33 10.63 4.11
CA THR A 290 19.53 11.48 4.06
C THR A 290 19.15 12.94 4.28
N GLN A 291 18.19 13.46 3.52
CA GLN A 291 17.76 14.86 3.64
C GLN A 291 17.18 15.18 5.03
N MET A 292 16.49 14.24 5.67
CA MET A 292 15.93 14.43 7.01
C MET A 292 17.00 14.45 8.10
N LYS A 293 18.10 13.70 7.95
CA LYS A 293 19.27 13.83 8.83
C LYS A 293 19.90 15.22 8.76
N ASP A 294 19.79 15.86 7.60
CA ASP A 294 20.23 17.23 7.35
C ASP A 294 19.17 18.28 7.75
N GLY A 295 18.12 17.89 8.50
CA GLY A 295 17.10 18.80 9.02
C GLY A 295 15.91 19.07 8.08
N ASN A 296 15.87 18.48 6.88
CA ASN A 296 14.80 18.73 5.91
C ASN A 296 13.57 17.84 6.10
N TRP A 297 13.16 17.56 7.34
CA TRP A 297 12.01 16.69 7.60
C TRP A 297 10.68 17.28 7.09
N VAL A 298 10.46 18.59 7.29
CA VAL A 298 9.23 19.29 6.85
C VAL A 298 8.95 19.10 5.35
N LYS A 299 10.00 19.01 4.53
CA LYS A 299 9.90 18.75 3.08
C LYS A 299 9.18 17.43 2.78
N TRP A 300 9.41 16.41 3.61
CA TRP A 300 8.87 15.07 3.45
C TRP A 300 7.59 14.86 4.24
N ALA A 301 7.48 15.47 5.43
CA ALA A 301 6.28 15.45 6.27
C ALA A 301 5.76 14.02 6.52
N CYS A 302 6.70 13.10 6.75
CA CYS A 302 6.44 11.67 6.95
C CYS A 302 6.22 11.37 8.43
N TRP A 303 5.13 10.66 8.70
CA TRP A 303 4.73 10.23 10.04
C TRP A 303 4.52 8.73 10.09
N LEU A 304 4.70 8.17 11.28
CA LEU A 304 4.37 6.80 11.63
C LEU A 304 3.18 6.85 12.59
N TYR A 305 2.13 6.10 12.28
CA TYR A 305 1.06 5.83 13.23
C TYR A 305 1.61 4.92 14.34
N CYS A 306 1.49 5.35 15.60
CA CYS A 306 2.10 4.68 16.75
C CYS A 306 1.09 4.29 17.83
N PRO A 307 0.11 3.40 17.53
CA PRO A 307 -0.81 2.91 18.54
C PRO A 307 -0.07 2.17 19.66
N GLY A 308 -0.64 2.23 20.88
CA GLY A 308 -0.05 1.65 22.09
C GLY A 308 1.40 2.07 22.33
N ASP A 309 1.70 3.36 22.14
CA ASP A 309 3.06 3.93 22.25
C ASP A 309 4.10 3.23 21.37
N GLY A 310 3.68 2.86 20.15
CA GLY A 310 4.54 2.21 19.16
C GLY A 310 4.89 0.75 19.48
N ARG A 311 4.10 0.09 20.34
CA ARG A 311 4.26 -1.34 20.66
C ARG A 311 3.31 -2.25 19.88
N GLU A 312 2.40 -1.64 19.11
CA GLU A 312 1.38 -2.37 18.38
C GLU A 312 1.68 -2.42 16.89
N VAL A 313 1.41 -3.59 16.31
CA VAL A 313 1.55 -3.83 14.87
C VAL A 313 0.20 -3.63 14.21
N CYS A 314 0.19 -2.92 13.09
CA CYS A 314 -0.99 -2.78 12.23
C CYS A 314 -0.96 -3.72 11.03
N LEU A 315 0.22 -4.20 10.64
CA LEU A 315 0.45 -4.92 9.39
C LEU A 315 1.20 -6.24 9.58
N GLN A 316 0.78 -7.28 8.87
CA GLN A 316 1.49 -8.56 8.78
C GLN A 316 1.94 -8.86 7.35
N HIS A 317 3.21 -9.18 7.12
CA HIS A 317 3.70 -9.53 5.77
C HIS A 317 3.42 -10.99 5.44
N ARG A 318 2.80 -11.26 4.30
CA ARG A 318 2.53 -12.61 3.76
C ARG A 318 3.55 -13.08 2.73
N HIS A 319 4.60 -12.29 2.46
CA HIS A 319 5.66 -12.62 1.50
C HIS A 319 5.12 -13.11 0.15
N GLY A 320 4.34 -12.28 -0.56
CA GLY A 320 3.56 -12.70 -1.75
C GLY A 320 4.36 -13.42 -2.85
N ARG A 321 5.65 -13.10 -3.00
CA ARG A 321 6.57 -13.77 -3.95
C ARG A 321 6.93 -15.22 -3.60
N LYS A 322 6.69 -15.64 -2.35
CA LYS A 322 6.85 -17.01 -1.86
C LYS A 322 5.52 -17.70 -1.59
N TRP A 323 4.43 -16.93 -1.53
CA TRP A 323 3.09 -17.44 -1.25
C TRP A 323 2.63 -18.41 -2.34
N ARG A 324 2.30 -19.63 -1.93
CA ARG A 324 1.85 -20.73 -2.83
C ARG A 324 0.35 -21.02 -2.71
N GLY A 325 -0.39 -20.20 -1.97
CA GLY A 325 -1.81 -20.42 -1.69
C GLY A 325 -2.07 -20.93 -0.29
N VAL A 326 -3.32 -20.79 0.16
CA VAL A 326 -3.77 -21.21 1.50
C VAL A 326 -3.58 -22.71 1.73
N GLU A 327 -3.89 -23.54 0.73
CA GLU A 327 -3.76 -25.01 0.82
C GLU A 327 -2.31 -25.45 1.04
N ALA A 328 -1.37 -24.86 0.29
CA ALA A 328 0.05 -25.14 0.42
C ALA A 328 0.60 -24.74 1.80
N GLU A 329 0.14 -23.60 2.35
CA GLU A 329 0.50 -23.17 3.71
C GLU A 329 -0.08 -24.10 4.79
N MET A 330 -1.30 -24.60 4.61
CA MET A 330 -1.88 -25.58 5.54
C MET A 330 -1.10 -26.89 5.52
N GLN A 331 -0.70 -27.37 4.34
CA GLN A 331 0.12 -28.58 4.20
C GLN A 331 1.49 -28.41 4.85
N GLU A 332 2.17 -27.28 4.64
CA GLU A 332 3.47 -26.99 5.26
C GLU A 332 3.37 -26.91 6.79
N LYS A 333 2.32 -26.24 7.32
CA LYS A 333 2.05 -26.19 8.76
C LYS A 333 1.73 -27.57 9.34
N ALA A 334 0.93 -28.38 8.66
CA ALA A 334 0.61 -29.74 9.08
C ALA A 334 1.86 -30.62 9.12
N MET A 335 2.70 -30.57 8.09
CA MET A 335 3.99 -31.28 8.06
C MET A 335 4.92 -30.81 9.20
N PHE A 336 4.98 -29.50 9.45
CA PHE A 336 5.81 -28.96 10.53
C PHE A 336 5.32 -29.40 11.92
N LEU A 337 4.00 -29.38 12.15
CA LEU A 337 3.38 -29.87 13.38
C LEU A 337 3.64 -31.37 13.59
N GLU A 338 3.55 -32.16 12.52
CA GLU A 338 3.84 -33.60 12.54
C GLU A 338 5.33 -33.89 12.82
N MET A 339 6.25 -33.12 12.24
CA MET A 339 7.68 -33.22 12.57
C MET A 339 7.95 -32.85 14.04
N ARG A 340 7.28 -31.80 14.54
CA ARG A 340 7.45 -31.37 15.94
C ARG A 340 6.88 -32.40 16.93
N SER A 341 5.75 -33.03 16.62
CA SER A 341 5.18 -34.09 17.45
C SER A 341 6.07 -35.33 17.49
N LYS A 342 6.70 -35.70 16.37
CA LYS A 342 7.67 -36.81 16.29
C LYS A 342 8.96 -36.54 17.09
N GLN A 343 9.39 -35.28 17.19
CA GLN A 343 10.54 -34.88 18.01
C GLN A 343 10.23 -34.79 19.51
N SER A 344 8.96 -34.63 19.89
CA SER A 344 8.52 -34.56 21.30
C SER A 344 8.14 -35.91 21.92
N SER A 345 8.25 -37.03 21.19
CA SER A 345 8.00 -38.35 21.74
C SER A 345 9.13 -38.75 22.72
N PRO A 346 8.83 -39.09 23.99
CA PRO A 346 9.85 -39.54 24.93
C PRO A 346 10.47 -40.85 24.43
N LEU A 347 11.80 -40.96 24.51
CA LEU A 347 12.49 -42.23 24.31
C LEU A 347 11.91 -43.29 25.26
N PRO A 348 11.72 -44.54 24.81
CA PRO A 348 11.26 -45.60 25.70
C PRO A 348 12.30 -45.81 26.80
N ALA A 349 11.87 -45.75 28.05
CA ALA A 349 12.71 -45.97 29.21
C ALA A 349 13.24 -47.42 29.21
N PRO A 350 14.50 -47.65 29.63
CA PRO A 350 15.19 -48.93 29.53
C PRO A 350 14.59 -50.02 30.41
#